data_AF-A0A8S3Z6R9-F1
#
_entry.id   AF-A0A8S3Z6R9-F1
#
_cell.length_a   1.000
_cell.length_b   1.000
_cell.length_c   1.000
_cell.angle_alpha   90.00
_cell.angle_beta   90.00
_cell.angle_gamma   90.00
#
_symmetry.space_group_name_H-M   'P 1'
#
loop_
_entity.id
_entity.type
_entity.pdbx_description
1 polymer ?
#
loop_
_entity_poly.entity_id
_entity_poly.type
_entity_poly.pdbx_seq_one_letter_code
_entity_poly.pdbx_strand_id
1 'polypeptide(L)'
;TIPDPSNQKLNWTKPPLTVLIIRKHLDESVLIPFRDLVVWLLETKNMVVYVEHMVLEERILLEDEEFQRIQDRLISFKEGVDDLTDKIDFIICLGGDGTLLYVSSLFQVTTFIVRIF
;
A
#
# COMPACT_ATOMS: atom_id res chain seq x y z
N THR A 1 -24.78 -21.58 -7.42
CA THR A 1 -23.55 -22.38 -7.55
C THR A 1 -22.43 -21.52 -6.99
N ILE A 2 -21.79 -21.96 -5.90
CA ILE A 2 -20.69 -21.19 -5.30
C ILE A 2 -19.53 -21.26 -6.30
N PRO A 3 -18.99 -20.12 -6.78
CA PRO A 3 -17.86 -20.15 -7.70
C PRO A 3 -16.67 -20.82 -7.04
N ASP A 4 -15.99 -21.68 -7.79
CA ASP A 4 -14.78 -22.36 -7.33
C ASP A 4 -13.75 -21.32 -6.85
N PRO A 5 -13.28 -21.38 -5.59
CA PRO A 5 -12.28 -20.46 -5.07
C PRO A 5 -11.02 -20.40 -5.95
N SER A 6 -10.69 -21.51 -6.62
CA SER A 6 -9.55 -21.65 -7.53
C SER A 6 -9.67 -20.79 -8.80
N ASN A 7 -10.88 -20.38 -9.17
CA ASN A 7 -11.16 -19.64 -10.42
C ASN A 7 -11.43 -18.15 -10.19
N GLN A 8 -11.19 -17.64 -8.99
CA GLN A 8 -11.31 -16.21 -8.72
C GLN A 8 -10.17 -15.45 -9.39
N LYS A 9 -10.51 -14.66 -10.41
CA LYS A 9 -9.60 -13.71 -11.06
C LYS A 9 -10.03 -12.30 -10.72
N LEU A 10 -9.05 -11.46 -10.38
CA LEU A 10 -9.24 -10.03 -10.28
C LEU A 10 -9.52 -9.48 -11.69
N ASN A 11 -10.75 -9.02 -11.92
CA ASN A 11 -11.16 -8.39 -13.18
C ASN A 11 -11.40 -6.91 -12.94
N TRP A 12 -10.39 -6.11 -13.25
CA TRP A 12 -10.48 -4.65 -13.23
C TRP A 12 -11.25 -4.16 -14.46
N THR A 13 -12.39 -3.50 -14.26
CA THR A 13 -13.16 -2.90 -15.37
C THR A 13 -12.48 -1.65 -15.92
N LYS A 14 -11.67 -0.99 -15.09
CA LYS A 14 -10.77 0.12 -15.43
C LYS A 14 -9.41 -0.15 -14.79
N PRO A 15 -8.29 0.26 -15.41
CA PRO A 15 -6.97 0.14 -14.78
C PRO A 15 -6.97 0.81 -13.40
N PRO A 16 -6.50 0.13 -12.33
CA PRO A 16 -6.40 0.74 -11.02
C PRO A 16 -5.37 1.88 -11.05
N LEU A 17 -5.66 2.97 -10.35
CA LEU A 17 -4.85 4.18 -10.31
C LEU A 17 -4.34 4.49 -8.91
N THR A 18 -5.11 4.16 -7.87
CA THR A 18 -4.75 4.45 -6.49
C THR A 18 -4.39 3.18 -5.72
N VAL A 19 -3.26 3.22 -5.02
CA VAL A 19 -2.73 2.08 -4.26
C VAL A 19 -2.40 2.50 -2.85
N LEU A 20 -2.83 1.72 -1.87
CA LEU A 20 -2.38 1.84 -0.50
C LEU A 20 -1.29 0.81 -0.23
N ILE A 21 -0.16 1.24 0.31
CA ILE A 21 0.91 0.33 0.74
C ILE A 21 0.94 0.28 2.25
N ILE A 22 0.73 -0.92 2.80
CA ILE A 22 0.86 -1.21 4.22
C ILE A 22 2.09 -2.09 4.42
N ARG A 23 2.97 -1.70 5.33
CA ARG A 23 4.18 -2.46 5.66
C ARG A 23 4.16 -2.94 7.11
N LYS A 24 4.91 -3.99 7.41
CA LYS A 24 5.20 -4.38 8.79
C LYS A 24 6.01 -3.27 9.48
N HIS A 25 5.53 -2.83 10.64
CA HIS A 25 6.20 -1.81 11.45
C HIS A 25 7.46 -2.37 12.12
N LEU A 26 8.48 -1.53 12.31
CA LEU A 26 9.77 -1.86 12.95
C LEU A 26 10.56 -3.02 12.32
N ASP A 27 10.24 -3.38 11.08
CA ASP A 27 10.99 -4.39 10.33
C ASP A 27 11.81 -3.69 9.24
N GLU A 28 13.10 -3.52 9.47
CA GLU A 28 13.97 -2.84 8.51
C GLU A 28 14.12 -3.62 7.20
N SER A 29 13.90 -4.95 7.22
CA SER A 29 14.01 -5.78 6.03
C SER A 29 12.99 -5.44 4.95
N VAL A 30 11.87 -4.80 5.32
CA VAL A 30 10.84 -4.37 4.36
C VAL A 30 11.06 -2.96 3.83
N LEU A 31 12.00 -2.17 4.38
CA LEU A 31 12.20 -0.77 3.98
C LEU A 31 12.75 -0.63 2.55
N ILE A 32 13.72 -1.45 2.19
CA ILE A 32 14.29 -1.44 0.83
C ILE A 32 13.24 -1.90 -0.20
N PRO A 33 12.57 -3.06 -0.03
CA PRO A 33 11.46 -3.45 -0.92
C PRO A 33 10.33 -2.41 -0.99
N PHE A 34 10.03 -1.75 0.13
CA PHE A 34 9.05 -0.68 0.18
C PHE A 34 9.47 0.50 -0.71
N ARG A 35 10.69 1.02 -0.54
CA ARG A 35 11.22 2.12 -1.37
C ARG A 35 11.22 1.76 -2.86
N ASP A 36 11.70 0.59 -3.22
CA ASP A 36 11.75 0.12 -4.62
C ASP A 36 10.34 0.01 -5.23
N LEU A 37 9.39 -0.53 -4.46
CA LEU A 37 8.00 -0.65 -4.88
C LEU A 37 7.37 0.72 -5.10
N VAL A 38 7.57 1.66 -4.17
CA VAL A 38 7.03 3.01 -4.27
C VAL A 38 7.59 3.73 -5.50
N VAL A 39 8.91 3.67 -5.71
CA VAL A 39 9.56 4.26 -6.90
C VAL A 39 8.97 3.66 -8.18
N TRP A 40 8.81 2.34 -8.24
CA TRP A 40 8.21 1.69 -9.42
C TRP A 40 6.75 2.10 -9.66
N LEU A 41 5.94 2.18 -8.62
CA LEU A 41 4.53 2.59 -8.73
C LEU A 41 4.39 4.05 -9.20
N LEU A 42 5.22 4.94 -8.67
CA LEU A 42 5.18 6.36 -9.00
C LEU A 42 5.78 6.66 -10.38
N GLU A 43 6.96 6.13 -10.69
CA GLU A 43 7.70 6.51 -11.90
C GLU A 43 7.36 5.63 -13.10
N THR A 44 7.16 4.33 -12.89
CA THR A 44 6.90 3.39 -14.00
C THR A 44 5.42 3.18 -14.24
N LYS A 45 4.62 3.09 -13.17
CA LYS A 45 3.16 2.86 -13.28
C LYS A 45 2.33 4.13 -13.22
N ASN A 46 2.94 5.26 -12.85
CA ASN A 46 2.30 6.57 -12.81
C ASN A 46 1.02 6.57 -11.94
N MET A 47 1.08 5.86 -10.82
CA MET A 47 -0.03 5.65 -9.88
C MET A 47 0.00 6.66 -8.74
N VAL A 48 -1.13 6.80 -8.04
CA VAL A 48 -1.22 7.57 -6.80
C VAL A 48 -0.98 6.63 -5.62
N VAL A 49 0.05 6.91 -4.84
CA VAL A 49 0.49 6.04 -3.74
C VAL A 49 0.11 6.63 -2.39
N TYR A 50 -0.68 5.88 -1.63
CA TYR A 50 -1.04 6.16 -0.25
C TYR A 50 -0.16 5.38 0.71
N VAL A 51 0.28 6.04 1.79
CA VAL A 51 1.13 5.48 2.84
C VAL A 51 0.69 5.98 4.21
N GLU A 52 1.00 5.25 5.28
CA GLU A 52 0.81 5.77 6.64
C GLU A 52 1.73 6.97 6.90
N HIS A 53 1.23 7.96 7.64
CA HIS A 53 2.00 9.17 7.94
C HIS A 53 3.35 8.90 8.61
N MET A 54 3.41 7.89 9.49
CA MET A 54 4.66 7.49 10.15
C MET A 54 5.77 7.03 9.19
N VAL A 55 5.43 6.65 7.96
CA VAL A 55 6.43 6.31 6.93
C VAL A 55 7.27 7.53 6.56
N LEU A 56 6.65 8.72 6.54
CA LEU A 56 7.32 9.98 6.24
C LEU A 56 8.18 10.48 7.42
N GLU A 57 8.10 9.82 8.58
CA GLU A 57 8.90 10.13 9.77
C GLU A 57 10.02 9.10 9.99
N GLU A 58 10.10 8.06 9.15
CA GLU A 58 11.06 6.97 9.28
C GLU A 58 12.47 7.43 8.91
N ARG A 59 13.40 7.42 9.87
CA ARG A 59 14.74 7.99 9.70
C ARG A 59 15.52 7.37 8.54
N ILE A 60 15.45 6.04 8.41
CA ILE A 60 16.17 5.31 7.36
C ILE A 60 15.68 5.72 5.96
N LEU A 61 14.36 5.95 5.80
CA LEU A 61 13.79 6.42 4.54
C LEU A 61 14.10 7.90 4.30
N LEU A 62 14.10 8.72 5.35
CA LEU A 62 14.44 10.14 5.26
C LEU A 62 15.91 10.37 4.91
N GLU A 63 16.80 9.45 5.24
CA GLU A 63 18.22 9.49 4.86
C GLU A 63 18.48 8.91 3.45
N ASP A 64 17.47 8.30 2.81
CA ASP A 64 17.58 7.69 1.49
C ASP A 64 17.32 8.69 0.35
N GLU A 65 18.32 8.91 -0.51
CA GLU A 65 18.24 9.89 -1.59
C GLU A 65 17.15 9.60 -2.63
N GLU A 66 16.84 8.33 -2.90
CA GLU A 66 15.80 7.98 -3.86
C GLU A 66 14.43 8.25 -3.28
N PHE A 67 14.22 7.90 -2.01
CA PHE A 67 12.97 8.19 -1.31
C PHE A 67 12.73 9.69 -1.17
N GLN A 68 13.76 10.48 -0.86
CA GLN A 68 13.63 11.94 -0.77
C GLN A 68 13.12 12.60 -2.07
N ARG A 69 13.41 12.01 -3.24
CA ARG A 69 12.97 12.55 -4.55
C ARG A 69 11.49 12.29 -4.85
N ILE A 70 10.88 11.32 -4.16
CA ILE A 70 9.52 10.88 -4.44
C ILE A 70 8.55 11.13 -3.27
N GLN A 71 9.05 11.42 -2.07
CA GLN A 71 8.24 11.53 -0.84
C GLN A 71 7.16 12.61 -0.91
N ASP A 72 7.38 13.68 -1.67
CA ASP A 72 6.44 14.79 -1.87
C ASP A 72 5.23 14.41 -2.74
N ARG A 73 5.38 13.33 -3.53
CA ARG A 73 4.31 12.76 -4.36
C ARG A 73 3.45 11.75 -3.61
N LEU A 74 3.84 11.37 -2.39
CA LEU A 74 3.09 10.43 -1.57
C LEU A 74 1.92 11.11 -0.88
N ILE A 75 0.80 10.39 -0.76
CA ILE A 75 -0.33 10.83 0.03
C ILE A 75 -0.29 10.10 1.37
N SER A 76 0.01 10.82 2.45
CA SER A 76 -0.05 10.24 3.78
C SER A 76 -1.46 10.23 4.35
N PHE A 77 -1.81 9.20 5.10
CA PHE A 77 -3.03 9.16 5.92
C PHE A 77 -2.72 8.90 7.40
N LYS A 78 -3.65 9.30 8.27
CA LYS A 78 -3.67 9.02 9.70
C LYS A 78 -4.92 8.24 10.06
N GLU A 79 -4.73 7.06 10.65
CA GLU A 79 -5.82 6.21 11.13
C GLU A 79 -6.73 6.97 12.12
N GLY A 80 -8.05 6.81 11.96
CA GLY A 80 -9.06 7.47 12.80
C GLY A 80 -9.27 8.96 12.51
N VAL A 81 -8.48 9.55 11.61
CA VAL A 81 -8.62 10.96 11.19
C VAL A 81 -9.03 11.02 9.72
N ASP A 82 -8.30 10.31 8.86
CA ASP A 82 -8.52 10.31 7.42
C ASP A 82 -9.40 9.12 7.01
N ASP A 83 -10.45 9.41 6.23
CA ASP A 83 -11.29 8.38 5.60
C ASP A 83 -10.68 7.93 4.27
N LEU A 84 -10.35 6.64 4.15
CA LEU A 84 -9.80 6.02 2.94
C LEU A 84 -10.86 5.31 2.09
N THR A 85 -12.12 5.28 2.55
CA THR A 85 -13.23 4.61 1.86
C THR A 85 -13.39 5.18 0.45
N ASP A 86 -13.53 4.29 -0.54
CA ASP A 86 -13.65 4.61 -1.97
C ASP A 86 -12.49 5.41 -2.60
N LYS A 87 -11.39 5.64 -1.87
CA LYS A 87 -10.20 6.32 -2.40
C LYS A 87 -9.15 5.35 -2.94
N ILE A 88 -9.20 4.10 -2.53
CA ILE A 88 -8.17 3.09 -2.78
C ILE A 88 -8.72 2.00 -3.69
N ASP A 89 -8.12 1.80 -4.86
CA ASP A 89 -8.52 0.73 -5.76
C ASP A 89 -8.04 -0.64 -5.25
N PHE A 90 -6.81 -0.70 -4.75
CA PHE A 90 -6.22 -1.92 -4.17
C PHE A 90 -5.14 -1.61 -3.14
N ILE A 91 -4.82 -2.65 -2.37
CA ILE A 91 -3.88 -2.57 -1.25
C ILE A 91 -2.73 -3.54 -1.48
N ILE A 92 -1.50 -3.08 -1.28
CA ILE A 92 -0.30 -3.94 -1.25
C ILE A 92 0.17 -4.07 0.20
N CYS A 93 0.28 -5.31 0.66
CA CYS A 93 0.86 -5.63 1.96
C CYS A 93 2.30 -6.11 1.81
N LEU A 94 3.25 -5.43 2.48
CA LEU A 94 4.64 -5.86 2.65
C LEU A 94 4.84 -6.38 4.08
N GLY A 95 4.65 -7.69 4.27
CA GLY A 95 4.79 -8.31 5.58
C GLY A 95 3.98 -9.60 5.78
N GLY A 96 3.75 -9.92 7.06
CA GLY A 96 3.04 -11.12 7.51
C GLY A 96 1.53 -10.95 7.64
N ASP A 97 0.88 -11.86 8.39
CA ASP A 97 -0.57 -11.83 8.57
C ASP A 97 -1.06 -10.59 9.35
N GLY A 98 -0.19 -10.01 10.19
CA GLY A 98 -0.50 -8.80 10.94
C GLY A 98 -0.84 -7.59 10.06
N THR A 99 -0.20 -7.44 8.89
CA THR A 99 -0.53 -6.34 7.97
C THR A 99 -1.91 -6.54 7.32
N LEU A 100 -2.31 -7.80 7.10
CA LEU A 100 -3.64 -8.11 6.57
C LEU A 100 -4.74 -7.82 7.61
N LEU A 101 -4.51 -8.18 8.88
CA LEU A 101 -5.42 -7.86 9.98
C LEU A 101 -5.58 -6.35 10.15
N TYR A 102 -4.46 -5.61 10.03
CA TYR A 102 -4.49 -4.15 10.09
C TYR A 102 -5.27 -3.53 8.92
N VAL A 103 -5.06 -4.01 7.69
CA VAL A 103 -5.88 -3.59 6.54
C VAL A 103 -7.37 -3.87 6.78
N SER A 104 -7.70 -5.01 7.36
CA SER A 104 -9.09 -5.36 7.67
C SER A 104 -9.72 -4.44 8.72
N SER A 105 -8.95 -3.79 9.60
CA SER A 105 -9.50 -2.79 10.53
C SER A 105 -9.69 -1.42 9.88
N LEU A 106 -8.87 -1.07 8.89
CA LEU A 106 -8.99 0.17 8.13
C LEU A 106 -10.19 0.18 7.17
N PHE A 107 -10.52 -0.97 6.56
CA PHE A 107 -11.60 -1.09 5.59
C PHE A 107 -12.70 -2.02 6.10
N GLN A 108 -13.86 -1.47 6.45
CA GLN A 108 -15.04 -2.25 6.84
C GLN A 108 -15.81 -2.85 5.64
N VAL A 109 -15.43 -2.48 4.40
CA VAL A 109 -16.05 -2.94 3.14
C VAL A 109 -14.97 -3.50 2.21
N THR A 110 -15.34 -4.48 1.37
CA THR A 110 -14.44 -5.27 0.53
C THR A 110 -13.59 -4.41 -0.42
N THR A 111 -12.31 -4.22 -0.09
CA THR A 111 -11.29 -3.68 -0.98
C THR A 111 -10.39 -4.83 -1.46
N PHE A 112 -9.90 -4.80 -2.69
CA PHE A 112 -9.03 -5.85 -3.20
C PHE A 112 -7.64 -5.77 -2.55
N ILE A 113 -7.21 -6.86 -1.91
CA ILE A 113 -5.92 -6.95 -1.21
C ILE A 113 -4.98 -7.87 -1.99
N VAL A 114 -3.79 -7.36 -2.30
CA VAL A 114 -2.70 -8.11 -2.92
C VAL A 114 -1.58 -8.26 -1.91
N ARG A 115 -1.17 -9.49 -1.64
CA ARG A 115 -0.04 -9.79 -0.75
C ARG A 115 1.18 -10.14 -1.57
N ILE A 116 2.29 -9.45 -1.32
CA ILE A 116 3.59 -9.76 -1.91
C ILE A 116 4.43 -10.42 -0.82
N PHE A 117 4.85 -11.66 -1.06
CA PHE A 117 5.69 -12.45 -0.16
C PHE A 117 7.18 -12.23 -0.45
#